data_AF-A0A5C7I2D8-F1
#
_entry.id   AF-A0A5C7I2D8-F1
#
_cell.length_a   1.000
_cell.length_b   1.000
_cell.length_c   1.000
_cell.angle_alpha   90.00
_cell.angle_beta   90.00
_cell.angle_gamma   90.00
#
_symmetry.space_group_name_H-M   'P 1'
#
loop_
_entity.id
_entity.type
_entity.pdbx_description
1 polymer ?
#
loop_
_entity_poly.entity_id
_entity_poly.type
_entity_poly.pdbx_seq_one_letter_code
_entity_poly.pdbx_strand_id
1 'polypeptide(L)'
;MMKKQVCSSTTVFSVVCLLFLGTNFLSSVDAQTCNPSGNIRGRKAPANQCNQENDSDCCKQGKLYPIYRCSPAVSGHTKAILTINSFAEGGDGGAPSECDNKYHPDNTPVVALSTGWYKGGSRCLNYINIYGNGNSVKAKVVDECDSTMGCDSDYDYQPPCDNNIVDASKAVWQALGVDESSSDWGYMDIYWSDA
;
A
#
# COMPACT_ATOMS: atom_id res chain seq x y z
N MET A 1 -8.48 69.11 -41.87
CA MET A 1 -8.89 67.83 -41.25
C MET A 1 -7.64 67.00 -41.03
N MET A 2 -7.25 66.73 -39.78
CA MET A 2 -6.37 65.63 -39.37
C MET A 2 -6.47 65.54 -37.84
N LYS A 3 -7.21 64.55 -37.34
CA LYS A 3 -7.27 64.22 -35.90
C LYS A 3 -6.03 63.39 -35.57
N LYS A 4 -5.16 63.89 -34.69
CA LYS A 4 -4.10 63.05 -34.10
C LYS A 4 -4.74 62.15 -33.05
N GLN A 5 -4.71 60.85 -33.32
CA GLN A 5 -5.14 59.80 -32.41
C GLN A 5 -4.04 59.62 -31.35
N VAL A 6 -4.36 59.92 -30.09
CA VAL A 6 -3.47 59.61 -28.96
C VAL A 6 -3.62 58.12 -28.68
N CYS A 7 -2.56 57.36 -28.92
CA CYS A 7 -2.51 55.94 -28.60
C CYS A 7 -2.34 55.78 -27.08
N SER A 8 -3.36 55.23 -26.42
CA SER A 8 -3.41 55.02 -24.97
C SER A 8 -2.43 53.93 -24.55
N SER A 9 -1.19 54.32 -24.26
CA SER A 9 -0.14 53.44 -23.73
C SER A 9 -0.43 52.93 -22.32
N THR A 10 -1.37 53.54 -21.59
CA THR A 10 -1.67 53.23 -20.19
C THR A 10 -2.48 51.93 -20.03
N THR A 11 -3.29 51.59 -21.04
CA THR A 11 -4.15 50.39 -21.02
C THR A 11 -3.37 49.08 -21.20
N VAL A 12 -2.22 49.11 -21.88
CA VAL A 12 -1.42 47.90 -22.14
C VAL A 12 -0.59 47.50 -20.91
N PHE A 13 -0.12 48.47 -20.13
CA PHE A 13 0.72 48.20 -18.95
C PHE A 13 -0.07 47.56 -17.79
N SER A 14 -1.33 47.95 -17.57
CA SER A 14 -2.16 47.40 -16.49
C SER A 14 -2.56 45.94 -16.71
N VAL A 15 -2.73 45.49 -17.97
CA VAL A 15 -3.08 44.09 -18.26
C VAL A 15 -1.88 43.16 -18.03
N VAL A 16 -0.66 43.62 -18.33
CA VAL A 16 0.56 42.83 -18.12
C VAL A 16 0.82 42.63 -16.62
N CYS A 17 0.63 43.64 -15.76
CA CYS A 17 0.79 43.48 -14.31
C CYS A 17 -0.25 42.52 -13.67
N LEU A 18 -1.48 42.47 -14.19
CA LEU A 18 -2.51 41.56 -13.68
C LEU A 18 -2.26 40.10 -14.07
N LEU A 19 -1.55 39.83 -15.17
CA LEU A 19 -1.15 38.48 -15.57
C LEU A 19 0.03 37.95 -14.74
N PHE A 20 0.89 38.82 -14.20
CA PHE A 20 2.01 38.42 -13.33
C PHE A 20 1.65 38.29 -11.84
N LEU A 21 0.55 38.88 -11.39
CA LEU A 21 0.08 38.75 -9.99
C LEU A 21 -0.78 37.49 -9.74
N GLY A 22 -1.17 36.76 -10.80
CA GLY A 22 -2.08 35.61 -10.71
C GLY A 22 -1.44 34.23 -10.58
N THR A 23 -0.12 34.09 -10.60
CA THR A 23 0.55 32.77 -10.75
C THR A 23 1.26 32.23 -9.51
N ASN A 24 1.04 32.79 -8.32
CA ASN A 24 1.67 32.30 -7.08
C ASN A 24 0.69 31.65 -6.10
N PHE A 25 -0.39 31.04 -6.60
CA PHE A 25 -1.03 29.95 -5.87
C PHE A 25 -0.36 28.63 -6.28
N LEU A 26 0.94 28.53 -5.96
CA LEU A 26 1.54 27.23 -5.74
C LEU A 26 0.88 26.71 -4.47
N SER A 27 -0.21 25.96 -4.62
CA SER A 27 -0.67 25.07 -3.57
C SER A 27 0.54 24.19 -3.25
N SER A 28 1.19 24.44 -2.12
CA SER A 28 2.00 23.42 -1.49
C SER A 28 1.04 22.26 -1.27
N VAL A 29 1.09 21.25 -2.15
CA VAL A 29 0.60 19.94 -1.79
C VAL A 29 1.55 19.54 -0.69
N ASP A 30 1.15 19.82 0.54
CA ASP A 30 1.79 19.25 1.71
C ASP A 30 1.68 17.76 1.46
N ALA A 31 2.79 17.12 1.07
CA ALA A 31 2.85 15.69 0.88
C ALA A 31 2.68 15.11 2.27
N GLN A 32 1.42 14.99 2.68
CA GLN A 32 1.04 14.72 4.05
C GLN A 32 1.68 13.40 4.41
N THR A 33 2.73 13.48 5.24
CA THR A 33 3.54 12.32 5.56
C THR A 33 2.65 11.36 6.33
N CYS A 34 2.59 10.09 5.91
CA CYS A 34 1.74 9.12 6.57
C CYS A 34 2.26 8.86 7.99
N ASN A 35 1.44 9.18 8.99
CA ASN A 35 1.73 9.00 10.41
C ASN A 35 0.80 7.92 10.99
N PRO A 36 1.17 7.27 12.11
CA PRO A 36 0.29 6.35 12.81
C PRO A 36 -1.04 7.02 13.19
N SER A 37 -2.14 6.33 12.94
CA SER A 37 -3.51 6.76 13.28
C SER A 37 -3.86 6.50 14.75
N GLY A 38 -3.06 5.70 15.45
CA GLY A 38 -3.31 5.29 16.82
C GLY A 38 -2.49 4.06 17.20
N ASN A 39 -2.91 3.40 18.27
CA ASN A 39 -2.35 2.11 18.67
C ASN A 39 -3.45 1.18 19.16
N ILE A 40 -3.28 -0.12 18.93
CA ILE A 40 -4.06 -1.16 19.59
C ILE A 40 -3.21 -1.86 20.66
N ARG A 41 -3.88 -2.37 21.71
CA ARG A 41 -3.22 -3.12 22.77
C ARG A 41 -3.30 -4.61 22.49
N GLY A 42 -2.15 -5.24 22.34
CA GLY A 42 -2.01 -6.68 22.11
C GLY A 42 -2.67 -7.51 23.22
N ARG A 43 -3.37 -8.56 22.79
CA ARG A 43 -3.96 -9.59 23.64
C ARG A 43 -3.22 -10.89 23.42
N LYS A 44 -3.00 -11.64 24.48
CA LYS A 44 -2.46 -13.00 24.36
C LYS A 44 -3.49 -13.90 23.68
N ALA A 45 -3.10 -14.52 22.58
CA ALA A 45 -3.89 -15.54 21.91
C ALA A 45 -4.21 -16.71 22.88
N PRO A 46 -5.46 -17.24 22.87
CA PRO A 46 -5.75 -18.55 23.43
C PRO A 46 -4.89 -19.63 22.78
N ALA A 47 -4.80 -20.80 23.44
CA ALA A 47 -4.01 -21.90 22.91
C ALA A 47 -4.48 -22.29 21.50
N ASN A 48 -3.54 -22.38 20.55
CA ASN A 48 -3.76 -22.74 19.14
C ASN A 48 -4.66 -21.75 18.36
N GLN A 49 -4.76 -20.49 18.78
CA GLN A 49 -5.52 -19.45 18.06
C GLN A 49 -4.64 -18.35 17.48
N CYS A 50 -3.36 -18.64 17.26
CA CYS A 50 -2.50 -17.77 16.48
C CYS A 50 -1.71 -18.64 15.51
N ASN A 51 -2.00 -18.47 14.21
CA ASN A 51 -1.23 -19.12 13.16
C ASN A 51 0.14 -18.44 13.05
N GLN A 52 1.20 -19.23 13.05
CA GLN A 52 2.60 -18.80 12.93
C GLN A 52 3.26 -19.34 11.66
N GLU A 53 2.47 -19.86 10.72
CA GLU A 53 2.95 -20.17 9.37
C GLU A 53 3.49 -18.91 8.68
N ASN A 54 4.37 -19.10 7.70
CA ASN A 54 4.98 -18.00 6.94
C ASN A 54 5.66 -16.93 7.82
N ASP A 55 6.25 -17.35 8.93
CA ASP A 55 6.92 -16.49 9.91
C ASP A 55 6.00 -15.43 10.56
N SER A 56 4.70 -15.71 10.61
CA SER A 56 3.70 -14.86 11.26
C SER A 56 3.92 -14.75 12.78
N ASP A 57 3.84 -13.52 13.28
CA ASP A 57 4.04 -13.17 14.69
C ASP A 57 2.72 -13.13 15.47
N CYS A 58 2.74 -13.51 16.75
CA CYS A 58 1.57 -13.36 17.63
C CYS A 58 1.63 -12.09 18.48
N CYS A 59 0.47 -11.48 18.73
CA CYS A 59 0.39 -10.33 19.61
C CYS A 59 0.80 -10.66 21.06
N LYS A 60 1.58 -9.74 21.64
CA LYS A 60 2.07 -9.84 23.02
C LYS A 60 1.14 -9.08 23.95
N GLN A 61 0.73 -9.71 25.06
CA GLN A 61 -0.14 -9.12 26.06
C GLN A 61 0.38 -7.74 26.51
N GLY A 62 -0.44 -6.71 26.33
CA GLY A 62 -0.12 -5.35 26.78
C GLY A 62 0.83 -4.55 25.90
N LYS A 63 1.49 -5.16 24.90
CA LYS A 63 2.29 -4.42 23.91
C LYS A 63 1.38 -3.52 23.07
N LEU A 64 1.82 -2.29 22.80
CA LEU A 64 1.13 -1.40 21.88
C LEU A 64 1.66 -1.63 20.46
N TYR A 65 0.74 -1.77 19.52
CA TYR A 65 1.01 -1.90 18.09
C TYR A 65 0.44 -0.68 17.38
N PRO A 66 1.24 0.05 16.58
CA PRO A 66 0.73 1.18 15.82
C PRO A 66 -0.27 0.69 14.78
N ILE A 67 -1.26 1.52 14.50
CA ILE A 67 -2.20 1.30 13.39
C ILE A 67 -2.11 2.45 12.40
N TYR A 68 -2.42 2.18 11.15
CA TYR A 68 -2.34 3.14 10.06
C TYR A 68 -3.63 3.11 9.24
N ARG A 69 -4.08 4.29 8.82
CA ARG A 69 -5.18 4.44 7.84
C ARG A 69 -4.66 4.98 6.51
N CYS A 70 -3.35 5.12 6.41
CA CYS A 70 -2.62 5.67 5.28
C CYS A 70 -1.43 4.76 4.98
N SER A 71 -0.83 4.95 3.82
CA SER A 71 0.40 4.30 3.39
C SER A 71 1.32 5.37 2.78
N PRO A 72 2.62 5.09 2.57
CA PRO A 72 3.51 5.99 1.85
C PRO A 72 2.96 6.38 0.47
N ALA A 73 3.40 7.51 -0.07
CA ALA A 73 2.89 8.01 -1.34
C ALA A 73 3.15 7.02 -2.50
N VAL A 74 2.12 6.81 -3.33
CA VAL A 74 2.24 5.98 -4.54
C VAL A 74 2.92 6.78 -5.65
N SER A 75 3.82 6.12 -6.39
CA SER A 75 4.59 6.66 -7.52
C SER A 75 4.72 5.55 -8.59
N GLY A 76 5.41 5.84 -9.69
CA GLY A 76 5.74 4.81 -10.69
C GLY A 76 6.79 3.79 -10.23
N HIS A 77 7.31 3.94 -9.00
CA HIS A 77 8.30 3.06 -8.40
C HIS A 77 8.21 3.16 -6.87
N THR A 78 7.08 2.75 -6.31
CA THR A 78 6.79 2.85 -4.88
C THR A 78 7.59 1.82 -4.10
N LYS A 79 8.43 2.26 -3.16
CA LYS A 79 9.15 1.36 -2.26
C LYS A 79 8.16 0.66 -1.33
N ALA A 80 8.30 -0.65 -1.17
CA ALA A 80 7.50 -1.48 -0.27
C ALA A 80 8.35 -2.62 0.32
N ILE A 81 7.76 -3.33 1.26
CA ILE A 81 8.24 -4.62 1.74
C ILE A 81 7.30 -5.68 1.18
N LEU A 82 7.89 -6.73 0.61
CA LEU A 82 7.18 -7.93 0.19
C LEU A 82 7.16 -8.92 1.37
N THR A 83 5.97 -9.36 1.76
CA THR A 83 5.77 -10.48 2.70
C THR A 83 5.14 -11.67 1.98
N ILE A 84 5.12 -12.83 2.63
CA ILE A 84 4.51 -14.03 2.07
C ILE A 84 3.22 -14.40 2.82
N ASN A 85 2.19 -14.71 2.05
CA ASN A 85 0.90 -15.17 2.55
C ASN A 85 0.28 -16.20 1.62
N SER A 86 -0.47 -17.15 2.18
CA SER A 86 -1.33 -18.06 1.45
C SER A 86 -2.76 -17.55 1.42
N PHE A 87 -3.25 -17.30 0.21
CA PHE A 87 -4.64 -16.92 -0.06
C PHE A 87 -5.54 -18.14 -0.29
N ALA A 88 -5.02 -19.35 -0.12
CA ALA A 88 -5.73 -20.59 -0.36
C ALA A 88 -6.72 -20.90 0.79
N GLU A 89 -7.69 -21.75 0.51
CA GLU A 89 -8.59 -22.25 1.55
C GLU A 89 -7.79 -23.06 2.58
N GLY A 90 -7.87 -22.66 3.85
CA GLY A 90 -7.08 -23.26 4.93
C GLY A 90 -5.62 -22.81 5.00
N GLY A 91 -5.23 -21.79 4.22
CA GLY A 91 -3.96 -21.07 4.38
C GLY A 91 -4.00 -20.04 5.52
N ASP A 92 -2.88 -19.38 5.75
CA ASP A 92 -2.70 -18.37 6.79
C ASP A 92 -3.41 -17.03 6.54
N GLY A 93 -3.83 -16.75 5.30
CA GLY A 93 -4.69 -15.62 4.98
C GLY A 93 -6.11 -15.73 5.58
N GLY A 94 -6.49 -16.91 6.08
CA GLY A 94 -7.71 -17.13 6.86
C GLY A 94 -9.00 -17.02 6.05
N ALA A 95 -9.55 -15.82 5.95
CA ALA A 95 -10.84 -15.55 5.29
C ALA A 95 -10.68 -15.46 3.75
N PRO A 96 -11.77 -15.60 2.98
CA PRO A 96 -11.75 -15.31 1.54
C PRO A 96 -11.40 -13.83 1.29
N SER A 97 -10.68 -13.53 0.21
CA SER A 97 -10.15 -12.20 -0.03
C SER A 97 -11.22 -11.13 -0.29
N GLU A 98 -11.00 -9.92 0.23
CA GLU A 98 -11.97 -8.82 0.28
C GLU A 98 -12.48 -8.37 -1.10
N CYS A 99 -11.64 -8.42 -2.15
CA CYS A 99 -12.05 -7.91 -3.46
C CYS A 99 -13.09 -8.76 -4.18
N ASP A 100 -13.12 -10.07 -3.94
CA ASP A 100 -13.99 -10.99 -4.69
C ASP A 100 -14.63 -12.11 -3.87
N ASN A 101 -14.43 -12.13 -2.54
CA ASN A 101 -14.93 -13.13 -1.60
C ASN A 101 -14.52 -14.56 -2.01
N LYS A 102 -13.26 -14.74 -2.44
CA LYS A 102 -12.73 -16.03 -2.87
C LYS A 102 -11.37 -16.32 -2.27
N TYR A 103 -11.10 -17.61 -2.14
CA TYR A 103 -9.75 -18.11 -1.99
C TYR A 103 -9.02 -18.15 -3.34
N HIS A 104 -7.72 -17.93 -3.33
CA HIS A 104 -6.83 -17.95 -4.48
C HIS A 104 -5.70 -18.96 -4.24
N PRO A 105 -5.49 -19.94 -5.14
CA PRO A 105 -4.41 -20.92 -4.95
C PRO A 105 -3.02 -20.26 -4.91
N ASP A 106 -2.10 -20.79 -4.11
CA ASP A 106 -0.74 -20.24 -3.93
C ASP A 106 0.09 -20.14 -5.22
N ASN A 107 -0.27 -20.92 -6.24
CA ASN A 107 0.36 -20.87 -7.57
C ASN A 107 -0.18 -19.75 -8.48
N THR A 108 -1.11 -18.92 -7.98
CA THR A 108 -1.65 -17.77 -8.68
C THR A 108 -0.96 -16.50 -8.19
N PRO A 109 -0.41 -15.63 -9.07
CA PRO A 109 0.26 -14.39 -8.64
C PRO A 109 -0.76 -13.35 -8.19
N VAL A 110 -1.05 -13.34 -6.89
CA VAL A 110 -2.00 -12.44 -6.23
C VAL A 110 -1.36 -11.78 -5.02
N VAL A 111 -1.89 -10.63 -4.63
CA VAL A 111 -1.39 -9.86 -3.49
C VAL A 111 -2.52 -9.18 -2.70
N ALA A 112 -2.25 -8.93 -1.42
CA ALA A 112 -2.90 -7.92 -0.61
C ALA A 112 -2.05 -6.65 -0.54
N LEU A 113 -2.69 -5.50 -0.34
CA LEU A 113 -1.99 -4.23 -0.13
C LEU A 113 -2.35 -3.65 1.22
N SER A 114 -1.39 -3.01 1.91
CA SER A 114 -1.67 -2.22 3.11
C SER A 114 -2.86 -1.28 2.90
N THR A 115 -3.69 -1.09 3.92
CA THR A 115 -4.94 -0.29 3.88
C THR A 115 -4.87 1.00 3.08
N GLY A 116 -3.82 1.80 3.25
CA GLY A 116 -3.68 3.07 2.54
C GLY A 116 -3.45 2.92 1.03
N TRP A 117 -2.76 1.86 0.60
CA TRP A 117 -2.59 1.50 -0.80
C TRP A 117 -3.79 0.75 -1.37
N TYR A 118 -4.44 -0.11 -0.58
CA TYR A 118 -5.71 -0.74 -0.94
C TYR A 118 -6.79 0.30 -1.25
N LYS A 119 -6.83 1.37 -0.45
CA LYS A 119 -7.64 2.58 -0.66
C LYS A 119 -9.11 2.21 -0.91
N GLY A 120 -9.69 1.46 0.04
CA GLY A 120 -11.09 1.02 0.01
C GLY A 120 -11.45 0.24 -1.26
N GLY A 121 -10.53 -0.62 -1.73
CA GLY A 121 -10.74 -1.47 -2.89
C GLY A 121 -10.56 -0.78 -4.25
N SER A 122 -10.05 0.45 -4.30
CA SER A 122 -9.85 1.14 -5.59
C SER A 122 -8.89 0.41 -6.55
N ARG A 123 -8.04 -0.48 -6.01
CA ARG A 123 -7.13 -1.35 -6.78
C ARG A 123 -7.63 -2.78 -6.94
N CYS A 124 -8.81 -3.11 -6.40
CA CYS A 124 -9.33 -4.47 -6.46
C CYS A 124 -9.39 -5.01 -7.88
N LEU A 125 -8.88 -6.23 -8.06
CA LEU A 125 -8.84 -6.97 -9.31
C LEU A 125 -8.04 -6.29 -10.44
N ASN A 126 -7.39 -5.16 -10.15
CA ASN A 126 -6.39 -4.57 -11.01
C ASN A 126 -5.03 -5.21 -10.74
N TYR A 127 -4.08 -4.94 -11.63
CA TYR A 127 -2.75 -5.49 -11.55
C TYR A 127 -1.75 -4.42 -11.10
N ILE A 128 -0.71 -4.88 -10.41
CA ILE A 128 0.50 -4.13 -10.14
C ILE A 128 1.70 -4.86 -10.74
N ASN A 129 2.73 -4.11 -11.10
CA ASN A 129 4.05 -4.65 -11.38
C ASN A 129 4.88 -4.59 -10.10
N ILE A 130 5.49 -5.70 -9.72
CA ILE A 130 6.38 -5.83 -8.56
C ILE A 130 7.79 -6.04 -9.11
N TYR A 131 8.75 -5.31 -8.56
CA TYR A 131 10.16 -5.34 -8.93
C TYR A 131 10.98 -5.72 -7.70
N GLY A 132 11.73 -6.81 -7.79
CA GLY A 132 12.52 -7.36 -6.69
C GLY A 132 13.50 -8.40 -7.18
N ASN A 133 14.62 -8.58 -6.47
CA ASN A 133 15.63 -9.59 -6.81
C ASN A 133 16.10 -9.57 -8.29
N GLY A 134 16.17 -8.37 -8.89
CA GLY A 134 16.55 -8.20 -10.30
C GLY A 134 15.49 -8.63 -11.32
N ASN A 135 14.33 -9.12 -10.88
CA ASN A 135 13.23 -9.59 -11.69
C ASN A 135 11.98 -8.71 -11.52
N SER A 136 10.94 -9.01 -12.30
CA SER A 136 9.63 -8.38 -12.15
C SER A 136 8.50 -9.36 -12.41
N VAL A 137 7.39 -9.20 -11.68
CA VAL A 137 6.17 -10.00 -11.86
C VAL A 137 4.95 -9.10 -11.86
N LYS A 138 3.97 -9.43 -12.70
CA LYS A 138 2.64 -8.81 -12.68
C LYS A 138 1.73 -9.62 -11.79
N ALA A 139 1.19 -9.02 -10.74
CA ALA A 139 0.32 -9.67 -9.77
C ALA A 139 -1.01 -8.92 -9.63
N LYS A 140 -2.08 -9.65 -9.33
CA LYS A 140 -3.42 -9.10 -9.17
C LYS A 140 -3.69 -8.77 -7.70
N VAL A 141 -4.20 -7.58 -7.43
CA VAL A 141 -4.63 -7.20 -6.08
C VAL A 141 -5.97 -7.88 -5.80
N VAL A 142 -6.01 -8.75 -4.80
CA VAL A 142 -7.21 -9.48 -4.40
C VAL A 142 -7.68 -9.13 -2.99
N ASP A 143 -6.83 -8.51 -2.18
CA ASP A 143 -7.13 -8.34 -0.77
C ASP A 143 -6.56 -7.06 -0.14
N GLU A 144 -6.98 -6.81 1.11
CA GLU A 144 -6.42 -5.81 1.99
C GLU A 144 -5.51 -6.47 3.04
N CYS A 145 -4.29 -5.94 3.21
CA CYS A 145 -3.48 -6.21 4.39
C CYS A 145 -3.85 -5.16 5.44
N ASP A 146 -4.73 -5.52 6.38
CA ASP A 146 -5.37 -4.56 7.29
C ASP A 146 -4.37 -4.00 8.30
N SER A 147 -4.04 -2.72 8.13
CA SER A 147 -3.14 -1.97 9.01
C SER A 147 -3.88 -1.21 10.12
N THR A 148 -5.21 -1.36 10.20
CA THR A 148 -6.07 -0.61 11.12
C THR A 148 -6.48 -1.39 12.36
N MET A 149 -6.43 -2.73 12.30
CA MET A 149 -6.93 -3.66 13.31
C MET A 149 -6.05 -4.92 13.38
N GLY A 150 -6.25 -5.73 14.43
CA GLY A 150 -5.44 -6.91 14.73
C GLY A 150 -5.50 -7.28 16.21
N CYS A 151 -4.72 -8.28 16.64
CA CYS A 151 -4.62 -8.74 18.02
C CYS A 151 -5.94 -9.20 18.66
N ASP A 152 -6.88 -9.68 17.86
CA ASP A 152 -8.15 -10.26 18.30
C ASP A 152 -8.49 -11.53 17.50
N SER A 153 -9.67 -12.10 17.75
CA SER A 153 -10.07 -13.37 17.15
C SER A 153 -10.26 -13.33 15.64
N ASP A 154 -10.54 -12.15 15.07
CA ASP A 154 -10.88 -12.03 13.66
C ASP A 154 -9.60 -12.01 12.80
N TYR A 155 -8.46 -11.74 13.43
CA TYR A 155 -7.12 -11.69 12.81
C TYR A 155 -6.17 -12.74 13.42
N ASP A 156 -6.68 -13.85 13.97
CA ASP A 156 -5.89 -14.90 14.63
C ASP A 156 -4.85 -14.37 15.65
N TYR A 157 -5.20 -13.28 16.33
CA TYR A 157 -4.34 -12.58 17.27
C TYR A 157 -2.96 -12.17 16.69
N GLN A 158 -2.83 -12.07 15.37
CA GLN A 158 -1.69 -11.48 14.67
C GLN A 158 -1.71 -9.95 14.78
N PRO A 159 -0.55 -9.28 14.72
CA PRO A 159 -0.50 -7.82 14.76
C PRO A 159 -1.15 -7.19 13.52
N PRO A 160 -1.54 -5.91 13.60
CA PRO A 160 -1.93 -5.16 12.41
C PRO A 160 -0.81 -5.17 11.38
N CYS A 161 -1.20 -5.20 10.11
CA CYS A 161 -0.27 -5.07 9.00
C CYS A 161 0.48 -3.74 9.07
N ASP A 162 1.74 -3.73 8.63
CA ASP A 162 2.47 -2.48 8.44
C ASP A 162 1.88 -1.70 7.24
N ASN A 163 2.19 -0.41 7.16
CA ASN A 163 1.55 0.48 6.19
C ASN A 163 2.20 0.52 4.80
N ASN A 164 3.24 -0.29 4.58
CA ASN A 164 4.05 -0.31 3.38
C ASN A 164 4.31 -1.74 2.87
N ILE A 165 3.34 -2.63 3.08
CA ILE A 165 3.37 -4.05 2.73
C ILE A 165 2.66 -4.31 1.40
N VAL A 166 3.32 -5.12 0.57
CA VAL A 166 2.69 -5.92 -0.49
C VAL A 166 2.76 -7.36 0.00
N ASP A 167 1.63 -7.92 0.38
CA ASP A 167 1.59 -9.26 0.96
C ASP A 167 1.21 -10.26 -0.12
N ALA A 168 2.10 -11.22 -0.40
CA ALA A 168 2.11 -11.86 -1.70
C ALA A 168 2.09 -13.38 -1.65
N SER A 169 1.39 -13.97 -2.62
CA SER A 169 1.36 -15.43 -2.78
C SER A 169 2.74 -16.00 -3.12
N LYS A 170 2.93 -17.28 -2.82
CA LYS A 170 4.13 -18.04 -3.16
C LYS A 170 4.54 -17.92 -4.63
N ALA A 171 3.58 -17.85 -5.56
CA ALA A 171 3.84 -17.64 -6.98
C ALA A 171 4.55 -16.32 -7.29
N VAL A 172 4.25 -15.25 -6.56
CA VAL A 172 4.92 -13.95 -6.73
C VAL A 172 6.40 -14.06 -6.36
N TRP A 173 6.67 -14.67 -5.20
CA TRP A 173 8.04 -14.91 -4.72
C TRP A 173 8.87 -15.75 -5.70
N GLN A 174 8.30 -16.86 -6.18
CA GLN A 174 8.93 -17.72 -7.17
C GLN A 174 9.17 -17.01 -8.51
N ALA A 175 8.24 -16.17 -8.96
CA ALA A 175 8.38 -15.39 -10.20
C ALA A 175 9.45 -14.28 -10.08
N LEU A 176 9.71 -13.78 -8.88
CA LEU A 176 10.84 -12.90 -8.59
C LEU A 176 12.16 -13.67 -8.47
N GLY A 177 12.14 -15.00 -8.54
CA GLY A 177 13.33 -15.85 -8.48
C GLY A 177 13.97 -15.91 -7.10
N VAL A 178 13.21 -15.67 -6.03
CA VAL A 178 13.68 -15.83 -4.65
C VAL A 178 13.52 -17.31 -4.28
N ASP A 179 14.60 -17.93 -3.79
CA ASP A 179 14.58 -19.32 -3.33
C ASP A 179 13.97 -19.42 -1.92
N GLU A 180 13.19 -20.47 -1.65
CA GLU A 180 12.57 -20.73 -0.33
C GLU A 180 13.59 -20.90 0.81
N SER A 181 14.82 -21.30 0.47
CA SER A 181 15.93 -21.41 1.43
C SER A 181 16.73 -20.11 1.60
N SER A 182 16.41 -19.06 0.84
CA SER A 182 17.05 -17.75 0.96
C SER A 182 16.68 -17.06 2.28
N SER A 183 17.61 -16.29 2.84
CA SER A 183 17.31 -15.41 3.97
C SER A 183 16.35 -14.28 3.63
N ASP A 184 16.16 -13.99 2.34
CA ASP A 184 15.21 -12.97 1.88
C ASP A 184 13.78 -13.53 1.75
N TRP A 185 13.61 -14.86 1.82
CA TRP A 185 12.28 -15.46 1.75
C TRP A 185 11.43 -15.03 2.95
N GLY A 186 10.19 -14.62 2.68
CA GLY A 186 9.25 -14.13 3.69
C GLY A 186 9.35 -12.64 3.99
N TYR A 187 10.50 -12.00 3.72
CA TYR A 187 10.66 -10.55 3.88
C TYR A 187 11.71 -9.97 2.92
N MET A 188 11.30 -9.14 1.96
CA MET A 188 12.22 -8.53 0.99
C MET A 188 11.82 -7.09 0.61
N ASP A 189 12.79 -6.18 0.56
CA ASP A 189 12.60 -4.85 0.00
C ASP A 189 12.28 -4.94 -1.51
N ILE A 190 11.19 -4.29 -1.94
CA ILE A 190 10.77 -4.25 -3.34
C ILE A 190 10.38 -2.84 -3.78
N TYR A 191 10.12 -2.69 -5.07
CA TYR A 191 9.36 -1.59 -5.61
C TYR A 191 8.12 -2.11 -6.33
N TRP A 192 7.08 -1.29 -6.42
CA TRP A 192 5.89 -1.61 -7.21
C TRP A 192 5.31 -0.39 -7.94
N SER A 193 4.45 -0.65 -8.91
CA SER A 193 3.68 0.37 -9.63
C SER A 193 2.35 -0.20 -10.09
N ASP A 194 1.34 0.67 -10.25
CA ASP A 194 0.12 0.31 -10.97
C ASP A 194 0.46 -0.12 -12.42
N ALA A 195 -0.19 -1.17 -12.95
CA ALA A 195 0.15 -1.82 -14.22
C ALA A 195 -0.79 -1.49 -15.40
#